data_AF-A0A5D0TMP6-F1
#
_entry.id   AF-A0A5D0TMP6-F1
#
_cell.length_a   1.000
_cell.length_b   1.000
_cell.length_c   1.000
_cell.angle_alpha   90.00
_cell.angle_beta   90.00
_cell.angle_gamma   90.00
#
_symmetry.space_group_name_H-M   'P 1'
#
loop_
_entity.id
_entity.type
_entity.pdbx_description
1 polymer ?
#
loop_
_entity_poly.entity_id
_entity_poly.type
_entity_poly.pdbx_seq_one_letter_code
_entity_poly.pdbx_strand_id
1 'polypeptide(L)'
;MSLPAVSLGVIPFTGPAREIWPVPTFDVFDDRRGHFELLSATVTITAPTEVGVDVKAHAQLAGASVHGAAARALITAAIDTLG
;
A
#
# COMPACT_ATOMS: atom_id res chain seq x y z
N MET A 1 4.85 18.48 9.33
CA MET A 1 5.32 18.80 7.97
C MET A 1 4.45 18.03 6.97
N SER A 2 3.89 18.68 5.96
CA SER A 2 3.25 18.01 4.82
C SER A 2 4.26 17.89 3.68
N LEU A 3 4.35 16.72 3.07
CA LEU A 3 5.10 16.51 1.84
C LEU A 3 4.09 16.53 0.69
N PRO A 4 4.06 17.59 -0.16
CA PRO A 4 3.00 17.76 -1.16
C PRO A 4 2.89 16.60 -2.17
N ALA A 5 4.00 15.90 -2.41
CA ALA A 5 4.07 14.78 -3.35
C ALA A 5 3.83 13.41 -2.70
N VAL A 6 3.45 13.36 -1.41
CA VAL A 6 3.29 12.10 -0.68
C VAL A 6 1.87 11.97 -0.13
N SER A 7 1.26 10.84 -0.42
CA SER A 7 0.00 10.40 0.19
C SER A 7 0.27 9.15 1.04
N LEU A 8 -0.28 9.11 2.25
CA LEU A 8 -0.22 7.94 3.13
C LEU A 8 -1.66 7.48 3.43
N GLY A 9 -1.96 6.26 3.02
CA GLY A 9 -3.21 5.56 3.34
C GLY A 9 -2.99 4.52 4.44
N VAL A 10 -3.98 4.37 5.34
CA VAL A 10 -4.01 3.33 6.37
C VAL A 10 -5.31 2.54 6.23
N ILE A 11 -5.23 1.21 6.16
CA ILE A 11 -6.42 0.35 6.11
C ILE A 11 -6.85 0.04 7.56
N PRO A 12 -8.06 0.43 8.00
CA PRO A 12 -8.54 0.12 9.34
C PRO A 12 -8.72 -1.40 9.56
N PHE A 13 -8.42 -1.89 10.76
CA PHE A 13 -8.68 -3.30 11.12
C PHE A 13 -10.16 -3.68 11.12
N THR A 14 -11.05 -2.70 11.31
CA THR A 14 -12.50 -2.86 11.33
C THR A 14 -13.15 -2.77 9.94
N GLY A 15 -12.35 -2.59 8.88
CA GLY A 15 -12.84 -2.58 7.50
C GLY A 15 -13.35 -3.96 7.05
N PRO A 16 -14.05 -4.04 5.91
CA PRO A 16 -14.42 -5.32 5.31
C PRO A 16 -13.18 -6.22 5.16
N ALA A 17 -13.38 -7.54 5.31
CA ALA A 17 -12.29 -8.51 5.22
C ALA A 17 -11.47 -8.28 3.94
N ARG A 18 -10.14 -8.31 4.06
CA ARG A 18 -9.27 -8.15 2.89
C ARG A 18 -9.54 -9.32 1.94
N GLU A 19 -10.18 -9.07 0.82
CA GLU A 19 -10.39 -10.06 -0.25
C GLU A 19 -9.13 -10.27 -1.10
N ILE A 20 -8.06 -9.55 -0.79
CA ILE A 20 -6.77 -9.61 -1.47
C ILE A 20 -5.82 -10.57 -0.75
N TRP A 21 -5.18 -11.45 -1.52
CA TRP A 21 -4.11 -12.34 -1.06
C TRP A 21 -2.96 -11.52 -0.43
N PRO A 22 -2.19 -12.05 0.53
CA PRO A 22 -0.98 -11.38 1.01
C PRO A 22 -0.06 -11.03 -0.17
N VAL A 23 -0.03 -9.75 -0.54
CA VAL A 23 0.84 -9.25 -1.60
C VAL A 23 2.20 -8.98 -0.96
N PRO A 24 3.32 -9.43 -1.55
CA PRO A 24 4.62 -8.94 -1.12
C PRO A 24 4.66 -7.42 -1.23
N THR A 25 5.48 -6.75 -0.42
CA THR A 25 5.70 -5.31 -0.59
C THR A 25 6.24 -5.07 -2.00
N PHE A 26 5.62 -4.12 -2.70
CA PHE A 26 5.98 -3.79 -4.07
C PHE A 26 5.94 -2.28 -4.29
N ASP A 27 6.70 -1.84 -5.29
CA ASP A 27 6.72 -0.47 -5.78
C ASP A 27 6.35 -0.45 -7.28
N VAL A 28 5.61 0.57 -7.70
CA VAL A 28 5.34 0.82 -9.13
C VAL A 28 5.82 2.22 -9.49
N PHE A 29 6.53 2.32 -10.61
CA PHE A 29 7.03 3.57 -11.17
C PHE A 29 6.34 3.84 -12.51
N ASP A 30 5.69 5.01 -12.60
CA ASP A 30 5.05 5.55 -13.81
C ASP A 30 4.09 4.58 -14.52
N ASP A 31 3.46 3.65 -13.79
CA ASP A 31 2.63 2.56 -14.33
C ASP A 31 3.34 1.72 -15.42
N ARG A 32 4.69 1.70 -15.38
CA ARG A 32 5.53 1.10 -16.43
C ARG A 32 6.57 0.12 -15.89
N ARG A 33 6.87 0.19 -14.60
CA ARG A 33 7.85 -0.70 -13.96
C ARG A 33 7.42 -1.04 -12.55
N GLY A 34 7.20 -2.32 -12.31
CA GLY A 34 6.98 -2.89 -10.98
C GLY A 34 8.27 -3.41 -10.37
N HIS A 35 8.32 -3.47 -9.04
CA HIS A 35 9.45 -3.99 -8.29
C HIS A 35 9.00 -4.66 -7.02
N PHE A 36 9.58 -5.81 -6.69
CA PHE A 36 9.41 -6.41 -5.36
C PHE A 36 10.69 -7.11 -4.91
N GLU A 37 10.86 -7.17 -3.59
CA GLU A 37 12.04 -7.72 -2.95
C GLU A 37 11.75 -9.09 -2.33
N LEU A 38 12.67 -10.02 -2.57
CA LEU A 38 12.76 -11.32 -1.92
C LEU A 38 13.99 -11.31 -1.00
N LEU A 39 14.07 -12.23 -0.05
CA LEU A 39 15.20 -12.28 0.90
C LEU A 39 16.59 -12.29 0.24
N SER A 40 16.72 -12.89 -0.94
CA SER A 40 18.00 -13.07 -1.64
C SER A 40 18.10 -12.32 -2.96
N ALA A 41 17.01 -11.71 -3.42
CA ALA A 41 16.93 -11.24 -4.79
C ALA A 41 15.87 -10.16 -4.93
N THR A 42 15.98 -9.45 -6.04
CA THR A 42 15.10 -8.37 -6.38
C THR A 42 14.53 -8.62 -7.76
N VAL A 43 13.22 -8.50 -7.92
CA VAL A 43 12.54 -8.74 -9.19
C VAL A 43 12.06 -7.42 -9.77
N THR A 44 12.39 -7.18 -11.03
CA THR A 44 11.91 -6.02 -11.79
C THR A 44 10.95 -6.47 -12.88
N ILE A 45 9.74 -5.94 -12.85
CA ILE A 45 8.69 -6.23 -13.83
C ILE A 45 8.60 -5.05 -14.80
N THR A 46 8.59 -5.33 -16.10
CA THR A 46 8.37 -4.32 -17.16
C THR A 46 7.31 -4.73 -18.18
N ALA A 47 6.81 -5.97 -18.12
CA ALA A 47 5.72 -6.42 -18.98
C ALA A 47 4.43 -5.65 -18.62
N PRO A 48 3.80 -4.90 -19.55
CA PRO A 48 2.66 -4.04 -19.23
C PRO A 48 1.49 -4.76 -18.57
N THR A 49 1.24 -6.01 -18.96
CA THR A 49 0.19 -6.85 -18.35
C THR A 49 0.49 -7.20 -16.90
N GLU A 50 1.76 -7.43 -16.55
CA GLU A 50 2.18 -7.75 -15.19
C GLU A 50 2.19 -6.48 -14.32
N VAL A 51 2.72 -5.36 -14.82
CA VAL A 51 2.63 -4.07 -14.12
C VAL A 51 1.18 -3.68 -13.86
N GLY A 52 0.27 -3.97 -14.81
CA GLY A 52 -1.16 -3.73 -14.64
C GLY A 52 -1.79 -4.51 -13.47
N VAL A 53 -1.23 -5.66 -13.09
CA VAL A 53 -1.69 -6.42 -11.91
C VAL A 53 -1.34 -5.66 -10.64
N ASP A 54 -0.11 -5.17 -10.52
CA ASP A 54 0.37 -4.41 -9.35
C ASP A 54 -0.41 -3.09 -9.20
N VAL A 55 -0.62 -2.36 -10.29
CA VAL A 55 -1.42 -1.12 -10.31
C VAL A 55 -2.85 -1.39 -9.84
N LYS A 56 -3.47 -2.49 -10.32
CA LYS A 56 -4.83 -2.87 -9.91
C LYS A 56 -4.88 -3.24 -8.42
N ALA A 57 -3.90 -3.99 -7.92
CA ALA A 57 -3.80 -4.34 -6.51
C ALA A 57 -3.66 -3.08 -5.63
N HIS A 58 -2.79 -2.14 -6.02
CA HIS A 58 -2.64 -0.86 -5.34
C HIS A 58 -3.95 -0.07 -5.32
N ALA A 59 -4.66 0.05 -6.45
CA ALA A 59 -5.95 0.75 -6.50
C ALA A 59 -7.00 0.16 -5.56
N GLN A 60 -7.06 -1.17 -5.44
CA GLN A 60 -7.97 -1.84 -4.50
C GLN A 60 -7.60 -1.55 -3.03
N LEU A 61 -6.30 -1.62 -2.69
CA LEU A 61 -5.81 -1.31 -1.35
C LEU A 61 -6.02 0.17 -0.99
N ALA A 62 -5.74 1.08 -1.92
CA ALA A 62 -5.94 2.51 -1.75
C ALA A 62 -7.41 2.85 -1.52
N GLY A 63 -8.33 2.22 -2.27
CA GLY A 63 -9.77 2.39 -2.09
C GLY A 63 -10.31 1.93 -0.73
N ALA A 64 -9.62 0.99 -0.07
CA ALA A 64 -9.97 0.52 1.28
C ALA A 64 -9.27 1.32 2.40
N SER A 65 -8.41 2.29 2.05
CA SER A 65 -7.59 3.02 3.01
C SER A 65 -8.16 4.40 3.35
N VAL A 66 -8.00 4.81 4.60
CA VAL A 66 -8.28 6.18 5.06
C VAL A 66 -6.99 7.01 5.02
N HIS A 67 -7.14 8.33 4.90
CA HIS A 67 -6.02 9.26 4.69
C HIS A 67 -6.08 10.43 5.68
N GLY A 68 -4.98 11.20 5.75
CA GLY A 68 -4.93 12.45 6.50
C GLY A 68 -5.26 12.27 7.98
N ALA A 69 -6.23 13.06 8.49
CA ALA A 69 -6.60 13.04 9.91
C ALA A 69 -7.16 11.68 10.36
N ALA A 70 -7.91 10.98 9.51
CA ALA A 70 -8.46 9.67 9.86
C ALA A 70 -7.36 8.60 9.99
N ALA A 71 -6.39 8.58 9.07
CA ALA A 71 -5.22 7.72 9.17
C ALA A 71 -4.41 8.00 10.44
N ARG A 72 -4.20 9.30 10.75
CA ARG A 72 -3.49 9.72 11.96
C ARG A 72 -4.21 9.25 13.22
N ALA A 73 -5.54 9.34 13.28
CA ALA A 73 -6.31 8.88 14.43
C ALA A 73 -6.12 7.38 14.69
N LEU A 74 -6.11 6.55 13.63
CA LEU A 74 -5.85 5.11 13.75
C LEU A 74 -4.43 4.82 14.29
N ILE A 75 -3.43 5.53 13.78
CA ILE A 75 -2.03 5.38 14.23
C ILE A 75 -1.90 5.77 15.70
N THR A 76 -2.48 6.92 16.10
CA THR A 76 -2.45 7.38 17.50
C THR A 76 -3.16 6.38 18.41
N ALA A 77 -4.35 5.90 18.04
CA ALA A 77 -5.07 4.91 18.82
C ALA A 77 -4.25 3.62 19.00
N ALA A 78 -3.54 3.16 17.96
CA ALA A 78 -2.66 2.00 18.06
C ALA A 78 -1.48 2.25 19.03
N ILE A 79 -0.86 3.43 18.97
CA ILE A 79 0.22 3.83 19.90
C ILE A 79 -0.28 3.85 21.34
N ASP A 80 -1.47 4.39 21.60
CA ASP A 80 -2.05 4.49 22.95
C ASP A 80 -2.31 3.11 23.59
N THR A 81 -2.42 2.04 22.78
CA THR A 81 -2.53 0.67 23.30
C THR A 81 -1.23 0.08 23.85
N LEU A 82 -0.08 0.73 23.61
CA LEU A 82 1.24 0.21 23.99
C LEU A 82 1.65 0.54 25.44
N GLY A 83 0.95 1.46 26.11
CA GLY A 83 1.24 1.87 27.49
C GLY A 83 2.20 3.05 27.60
#